data_AF-A0A3P7DY84-F1
#
_entry.id   AF-A0A3P7DY84-F1
#
_cell.length_a   1.000
_cell.length_b   1.000
_cell.length_c   1.000
_cell.angle_alpha   90.00
_cell.angle_beta   90.00
_cell.angle_gamma   90.00
#
_symmetry.space_group_name_H-M   'P 1'
#
loop_
_entity.id
_entity.type
_entity.pdbx_description
1 polymer ?
#
loop_
_entity_poly.entity_id
_entity_poly.type
_entity_poly.pdbx_seq_one_letter_code
_entity_poly.pdbx_strand_id
1 'polypeptide(L)'
;MKNHLTLNTTRSHKGHDQSKPYDSKKNVWIPDAEDGYIAAEIKSSKGDSVTVVSVRGNEVTLKAEIVQEMNPPKFEKTEDMSNLTFLNDASVLHNLRARYGQMLIYVSYYYYNFIYDILIINKSNIHI
;
A
#
# COMPACT_ATOMS: atom_id res chain seq x y z
N MET A 1 7.59 6.05 -28.00
CA MET A 1 6.34 5.44 -27.51
C MET A 1 6.60 4.38 -26.42
N LYS A 2 7.32 4.69 -25.32
CA LYS A 2 7.69 3.67 -24.30
C LYS A 2 7.60 4.07 -22.81
N ASN A 3 7.08 5.24 -22.43
CA ASN A 3 7.14 5.71 -21.03
C ASN A 3 5.80 5.86 -20.28
N HIS A 4 4.67 5.42 -20.85
CA HIS A 4 3.36 5.51 -20.18
C HIS A 4 3.02 4.28 -19.29
N LEU A 5 3.86 3.24 -19.31
CA LEU A 5 3.57 1.94 -18.69
C LEU A 5 3.89 1.88 -17.19
N THR A 6 4.63 2.85 -16.63
CA THR A 6 5.15 2.77 -15.25
C THR A 6 4.35 3.58 -14.22
N LEU A 7 3.33 4.32 -14.64
CA LEU A 7 2.60 5.21 -13.73
C LEU A 7 1.36 4.57 -13.13
N ASN A 8 0.64 3.77 -13.92
CA ASN A 8 -0.67 3.24 -13.53
C ASN A 8 -0.64 1.72 -13.52
N THR A 9 -1.17 1.12 -12.45
CA THR A 9 -1.45 -0.32 -12.43
C THR A 9 -2.39 -0.65 -13.59
N THR A 10 -2.00 -1.58 -14.45
CA THR A 10 -2.85 -2.00 -15.57
C THR A 10 -4.19 -2.54 -15.04
N ARG A 11 -5.28 -2.35 -15.79
CA ARG A 11 -6.63 -2.78 -15.37
C ARG A 11 -6.68 -4.27 -14.98
N SER A 12 -5.93 -5.11 -15.69
CA SER A 12 -5.84 -6.55 -15.41
C SER A 12 -5.28 -6.83 -14.01
N HIS A 13 -4.20 -6.15 -13.62
CA HIS A 13 -3.58 -6.34 -12.31
C HIS A 13 -4.47 -5.80 -11.18
N LYS A 14 -5.18 -4.68 -11.43
CA LYS A 14 -6.16 -4.15 -10.46
C LYS A 14 -7.27 -5.16 -10.14
N GLY A 15 -7.78 -5.88 -11.14
CA GLY A 15 -8.87 -6.85 -10.93
C GLY A 15 -8.49 -7.97 -9.96
N HIS A 16 -7.31 -8.58 -10.13
CA HIS A 16 -6.83 -9.65 -9.27
C HIS A 16 -6.53 -9.17 -7.83
N ASP A 17 -5.96 -7.99 -7.71
CA ASP A 17 -5.66 -7.40 -6.41
C ASP A 17 -6.91 -7.07 -5.61
N GLN A 18 -7.94 -6.51 -6.27
CA GLN A 18 -9.18 -6.11 -5.63
C GLN A 18 -10.13 -7.28 -5.32
N SER A 19 -9.88 -8.47 -5.88
CA SER A 19 -10.67 -9.69 -5.63
C SER A 19 -10.20 -10.51 -4.42
N LYS A 20 -9.15 -10.07 -3.70
CA LYS A 20 -8.64 -10.82 -2.55
C LYS A 20 -9.71 -10.89 -1.43
N PRO A 21 -9.86 -12.02 -0.74
CA PRO A 21 -10.71 -12.12 0.44
C PRO A 21 -10.30 -11.10 1.50
N TYR A 22 -11.27 -10.45 2.13
CA TYR A 22 -11.03 -9.46 3.16
C TYR A 22 -12.24 -9.35 4.08
N ASP A 23 -11.97 -9.30 5.38
CA ASP A 23 -12.92 -9.01 6.45
C ASP A 23 -12.30 -7.93 7.34
N SER A 24 -12.94 -6.76 7.38
CA SER A 24 -12.44 -5.60 8.13
C SER A 24 -12.32 -5.82 9.64
N LYS A 25 -12.95 -6.87 10.19
CA LYS A 25 -12.86 -7.22 11.61
C LYS A 25 -11.83 -8.32 11.90
N LYS A 26 -11.31 -8.99 10.86
CA LYS A 26 -10.33 -10.07 11.01
C LYS A 26 -8.96 -9.69 10.48
N ASN A 27 -8.89 -9.08 9.30
CA ASN A 27 -7.62 -8.77 8.65
C ASN A 27 -7.02 -7.50 9.24
N VAL A 28 -5.81 -7.63 9.79
CA VAL A 28 -5.10 -6.57 10.50
C VAL A 28 -3.61 -6.58 10.17
N TRP A 29 -2.94 -5.49 10.48
CA TRP A 29 -1.48 -5.41 10.49
C TRP A 29 -0.95 -5.56 11.91
N ILE A 30 0.14 -6.31 12.04
CA ILE A 30 0.90 -6.44 13.29
C ILE A 30 2.37 -6.09 13.07
N PRO A 31 3.07 -5.58 14.10
CA PRO A 31 4.51 -5.34 14.02
C PRO A 31 5.30 -6.63 13.75
N ASP A 32 6.35 -6.53 12.94
CA ASP A 32 7.29 -7.61 12.62
C ASP A 32 8.72 -7.06 12.59
N ALA A 33 9.68 -7.82 13.11
CA ALA A 33 11.05 -7.36 13.24
C ALA A 33 11.81 -7.26 11.89
N GLU A 34 11.40 -8.06 10.90
CA GLU A 34 12.08 -8.16 9.59
C GLU A 34 11.41 -7.22 8.56
N ASP A 35 10.08 -7.26 8.48
CA ASP A 35 9.30 -6.53 7.49
C ASP A 35 8.63 -5.25 8.03
N GLY A 36 8.87 -4.89 9.28
CA GLY A 36 8.25 -3.75 9.98
C GLY A 36 6.80 -4.03 10.37
N TYR A 37 5.95 -4.32 9.39
CA TYR A 37 4.58 -4.78 9.59
C TYR A 37 4.25 -5.94 8.64
N ILE A 38 3.48 -6.92 9.15
CA ILE A 38 2.97 -8.06 8.39
C ILE A 38 1.47 -8.21 8.59
N ALA A 39 0.82 -8.85 7.63
CA ALA A 39 -0.61 -9.15 7.71
C ALA A 39 -0.86 -10.27 8.73
N ALA A 40 -2.01 -10.21 9.39
CA ALA A 40 -2.49 -11.24 10.30
C ALA A 40 -4.03 -11.29 10.31
N GLU A 41 -4.56 -12.42 10.79
CA GLU A 41 -5.99 -12.61 11.00
C GLU A 41 -6.31 -12.78 12.49
N ILE A 42 -7.27 -12.01 12.99
CA ILE A 42 -7.75 -12.11 14.36
C ILE A 42 -8.47 -13.44 14.55
N LYS A 43 -8.00 -14.21 15.53
CA LYS A 43 -8.60 -15.47 15.98
C LYS A 43 -9.52 -15.26 17.18
N SER A 44 -9.09 -14.42 18.13
CA SER A 44 -9.87 -14.08 19.32
C SER A 44 -9.42 -12.75 19.95
N SER A 45 -10.29 -12.17 20.76
CA SER A 45 -9.99 -11.00 21.59
C SER A 45 -10.42 -11.27 23.02
N LYS A 46 -9.60 -10.83 23.99
CA LYS A 46 -9.86 -10.99 25.43
C LYS A 46 -9.35 -9.74 26.17
N GLY A 47 -10.27 -8.89 26.59
CA GLY A 47 -9.93 -7.61 27.21
C GLY A 47 -9.08 -6.76 26.27
N ASP A 48 -7.92 -6.30 26.74
CA ASP A 48 -7.00 -5.45 25.97
C ASP A 48 -6.01 -6.24 25.10
N SER A 49 -6.22 -7.55 24.93
CA SER A 49 -5.35 -8.43 24.16
C SER A 49 -6.09 -9.10 23.00
N VAL A 50 -5.39 -9.27 21.88
CA VAL A 50 -5.88 -9.87 20.65
C VAL A 50 -4.93 -10.98 20.23
N THR A 51 -5.46 -12.18 19.98
CA THR A 51 -4.71 -13.30 19.43
C THR A 51 -4.93 -13.35 17.93
N VAL A 52 -3.84 -13.34 17.18
CA VAL A 52 -3.85 -13.34 15.72
C VAL A 52 -2.98 -14.47 15.16
N VAL A 53 -3.29 -14.92 13.95
CA VAL A 53 -2.43 -15.79 13.16
C VAL A 53 -1.81 -14.94 12.06
N SER A 54 -0.48 -14.81 12.06
CA SER A 54 0.20 -14.01 11.04
C SER A 54 0.30 -14.75 9.71
N VAL A 55 0.64 -14.04 8.64
CA VAL A 55 0.96 -14.64 7.33
C VAL A 55 2.15 -15.62 7.36
N ARG A 56 3.00 -15.59 8.40
CA ARG A 56 4.07 -16.58 8.61
C ARG A 56 3.56 -17.87 9.29
N GLY A 57 2.28 -17.93 9.66
CA GLY A 57 1.65 -19.09 10.29
C GLY A 57 1.81 -19.18 11.82
N ASN A 58 2.53 -18.25 12.44
CA ASN A 58 2.64 -18.17 13.90
C ASN A 58 1.41 -17.51 14.52
N GLU A 59 0.95 -18.09 15.63
CA GLU A 59 -0.08 -17.51 16.49
C GLU A 59 0.58 -16.64 17.55
N VAL A 60 0.19 -15.38 17.64
CA VAL A 60 0.74 -14.42 18.59
C VAL A 60 -0.37 -13.68 19.32
N THR A 61 -0.16 -13.40 20.60
CA THR A 61 -1.07 -12.56 21.38
C THR A 61 -0.40 -11.22 21.64
N LEU A 62 -1.08 -10.16 21.23
CA LEU A 62 -0.59 -8.79 21.27
C LEU A 62 -1.61 -7.93 22.00
N LYS A 63 -1.19 -6.76 22.48
CA LYS A 63 -2.15 -5.77 22.96
C LYS A 63 -2.96 -5.21 21.80
N ALA A 64 -4.24 -4.92 22.03
CA ALA A 64 -5.12 -4.36 21.01
C ALA A 64 -4.58 -3.02 20.45
N GLU A 65 -3.89 -2.22 21.27
CA GLU A 65 -3.35 -0.91 20.90
C GLU A 65 -2.24 -0.94 19.83
N ILE A 66 -1.55 -2.07 19.65
CA ILE A 66 -0.47 -2.21 18.67
C ILE A 66 -0.92 -2.86 17.35
N VAL A 67 -2.17 -3.35 17.31
CA VAL A 67 -2.77 -3.93 16.11
C VAL A 67 -3.37 -2.80 15.28
N GLN A 68 -2.98 -2.71 14.00
CA GLN A 68 -3.44 -1.64 13.10
C GLN A 68 -4.45 -2.18 12.08
N GLU A 69 -5.43 -1.37 11.71
CA GLU A 69 -6.46 -1.75 10.74
C GLU A 69 -5.88 -1.90 9.33
N MET A 70 -6.35 -2.93 8.62
CA MET A 70 -5.99 -3.16 7.22
C MET A 70 -6.98 -2.50 6.28
N ASN A 71 -6.47 -1.77 5.29
CA ASN A 71 -7.30 -1.22 4.22
C ASN A 71 -7.88 -2.33 3.33
N PRO A 72 -9.14 -2.20 2.88
CA PRO A 72 -9.74 -3.15 1.96
C PRO A 72 -8.96 -3.26 0.63
N PRO A 73 -8.97 -4.43 -0.05
CA PRO A 73 -8.24 -4.66 -1.30
C PRO A 73 -8.53 -3.67 -2.44
N LYS A 74 -9.66 -2.97 -2.41
CA LYS A 74 -9.97 -1.88 -3.35
C LYS A 74 -8.91 -0.76 -3.37
N PHE A 75 -8.17 -0.60 -2.27
CA PHE A 75 -7.10 0.39 -2.10
C PHE A 75 -5.70 -0.14 -2.43
N GLU A 76 -5.59 -1.36 -2.95
CA GLU A 76 -4.30 -1.93 -3.30
C GLU A 76 -3.59 -1.07 -4.37
N LYS A 77 -2.36 -0.64 -4.06
CA LYS A 77 -1.50 0.20 -4.92
C LYS A 77 -2.10 1.58 -5.25
N THR A 78 -2.87 2.14 -4.33
CA THR A 78 -3.43 3.50 -4.45
C THR A 78 -2.32 4.52 -4.78
N GLU A 79 -2.57 5.36 -5.78
CA GLU A 79 -1.61 6.36 -6.29
C GLU A 79 -1.43 7.55 -5.33
N ASP A 80 -2.49 7.90 -4.60
CA ASP A 80 -2.52 8.94 -3.57
C ASP A 80 -3.02 8.33 -2.25
N MET A 81 -2.06 8.09 -1.35
CA MET A 81 -2.31 7.44 -0.06
C MET A 81 -3.16 8.27 0.89
N SER A 82 -3.39 9.56 0.62
CA SER A 82 -4.36 10.34 1.41
C SER A 82 -5.79 9.82 1.27
N ASN A 83 -6.07 9.02 0.23
CA ASN A 83 -7.37 8.40 0.00
C ASN A 83 -7.55 7.04 0.71
N LEU A 84 -6.56 6.56 1.47
CA LEU A 84 -6.70 5.35 2.28
C LEU A 84 -7.77 5.55 3.36
N THR A 85 -8.54 4.51 3.66
CA THR A 85 -9.52 4.55 4.76
C THR A 85 -8.83 4.58 6.12
N PHE A 86 -7.78 3.77 6.29
CA PHE A 86 -6.96 3.76 7.48
C PHE A 86 -5.58 4.31 7.12
N LEU A 87 -5.29 5.53 7.58
CA LEU A 87 -4.00 6.19 7.33
C LEU A 87 -3.05 5.91 8.51
N ASN A 88 -2.62 4.66 8.60
CA ASN A 88 -1.65 4.18 9.60
C ASN A 88 -0.32 3.78 8.92
N ASP A 89 0.74 3.68 9.72
CA ASP A 89 2.10 3.41 9.22
C ASP A 89 2.17 2.11 8.42
N ALA A 90 1.47 1.07 8.87
CA ALA A 90 1.44 -0.22 8.19
C ALA A 90 0.80 -0.13 6.80
N SER A 91 -0.28 0.63 6.66
CA SER A 91 -0.98 0.80 5.38
C SER A 91 -0.17 1.62 4.38
N VAL A 92 0.53 2.66 4.85
CA VAL A 92 1.45 3.44 4.01
C VAL A 92 2.60 2.56 3.54
N LEU A 93 3.23 1.82 4.44
CA LEU A 93 4.34 0.92 4.13
C LEU A 93 3.92 -0.17 3.13
N HIS A 94 2.77 -0.81 3.36
CA HIS A 94 2.23 -1.84 2.46
C HIS A 94 1.98 -1.28 1.07
N ASN A 95 1.32 -0.12 0.97
CA ASN A 95 1.02 0.48 -0.33
C ASN A 95 2.31 0.84 -1.10
N LEU A 96 3.31 1.40 -0.42
CA LEU A 96 4.62 1.69 -1.01
C LEU A 96 5.33 0.41 -1.48
N ARG A 97 5.37 -0.64 -0.64
CA ARG A 97 5.98 -1.94 -0.98
C ARG A 97 5.30 -2.60 -2.18
N ALA A 98 3.96 -2.62 -2.20
CA ALA A 98 3.18 -3.19 -3.27
C ALA A 98 3.39 -2.46 -4.61
N ARG A 99 3.51 -1.13 -4.57
CA ARG A 99 3.84 -0.31 -5.75
C ARG A 99 5.27 -0.53 -6.22
N TYR A 100 6.23 -0.51 -5.30
CA TYR A 100 7.65 -0.74 -5.61
C TYR A 100 7.88 -2.10 -6.28
N GLY A 101 7.24 -3.16 -5.78
CA GLY A 101 7.30 -4.51 -6.37
C GLY A 101 6.71 -4.62 -7.78
N GLN A 102 6.01 -3.58 -8.26
CA GLN A 102 5.48 -3.48 -9.63
C GLN A 102 6.13 -2.34 -10.42
N MET A 103 7.27 -1.82 -9.95
CA MET A 103 8.00 -0.69 -10.55
C MET A 103 7.16 0.60 -10.68
N LEU A 104 6.14 0.76 -9.83
CA LEU A 104 5.29 1.96 -9.76
C LEU A 104 5.93 3.00 -8.81
N ILE A 105 7.10 3.48 -9.18
CA ILE A 105 7.99 4.26 -8.30
C ILE A 105 7.56 5.70 -8.06
N TYR A 106 6.66 6.25 -8.89
CA TYR A 106 6.14 7.60 -8.70
C TYR A 106 4.87 7.58 -7.86
N VAL A 107 4.83 8.42 -6.83
CA VAL A 107 3.64 8.74 -6.03
C VAL A 107 3.21 10.14 -6.45
N SER A 108 1.95 10.32 -6.87
CA SER A 108 1.36 11.51 -7.51
C SER A 108 1.70 11.76 -8.99
N TYR A 109 0.64 11.79 -9.82
CA TYR A 109 0.67 12.22 -11.22
C TYR A 109 1.18 13.67 -11.39
N TYR A 110 0.95 14.52 -10.40
CA TYR A 110 1.30 15.94 -10.46
C TYR A 110 2.80 16.17 -10.50
N TYR A 111 3.58 15.37 -9.76
CA TYR A 111 5.03 15.54 -9.71
C TYR A 111 5.70 15.15 -11.05
N TYR A 112 5.18 14.12 -11.70
CA TYR A 112 5.62 13.73 -13.05
C TYR A 112 5.33 14.83 -14.07
N ASN A 113 4.07 15.30 -14.16
CA ASN A 113 3.73 16.34 -15.14
C ASN A 113 4.49 17.64 -14.89
N PHE A 114 4.66 18.05 -13.63
CA PHE A 114 5.45 19.22 -13.29
C PHE A 114 6.91 19.12 -13.77
N ILE A 115 7.57 17.96 -13.57
CA ILE A 115 8.93 17.74 -14.07
C ILE A 115 8.98 17.69 -15.60
N TYR A 116 8.00 17.03 -16.23
CA TYR A 116 7.94 16.94 -17.69
C TYR A 116 7.70 18.30 -18.35
N ASP A 117 6.81 19.12 -17.79
CA ASP A 117 6.55 20.49 -18.24
C ASP A 117 7.81 21.35 -18.10
N ILE A 118 8.51 21.28 -16.96
CA ILE A 118 9.80 21.97 -16.76
C ILE A 118 10.85 21.52 -17.78
N LEU A 119 10.94 20.21 -18.07
CA LEU A 119 11.92 19.67 -19.00
C LEU A 119 11.61 20.07 -20.46
N ILE A 120 10.33 20.11 -20.84
CA ILE A 120 9.85 20.55 -22.15
C ILE A 120 10.11 22.05 -22.33
N ILE A 121 9.81 22.87 -21.31
CA ILE A 121 10.09 24.31 -21.30
C ILE A 121 11.58 24.58 -21.43
N ASN A 122 12.44 23.85 -20.72
CA ASN A 122 13.89 24.01 -20.85
C ASN A 122 14.42 23.58 -22.23
N LYS A 123 13.86 22.53 -22.85
CA LYS A 123 14.27 22.11 -24.20
C LYS A 123 13.82 23.08 -25.30
N SER A 124 12.67 23.71 -25.15
CA SER A 124 12.15 24.67 -26.13
C SER A 124 12.80 26.06 -26.03
N ASN A 125 13.48 26.36 -24.91
CA ASN A 125 14.29 27.57 -24.72
C ASN A 125 15.77 27.43 -25.11
N ILE A 126 16.21 26.26 -25.62
CA ILE A 126 17.59 26.05 -26.15
C ILE A 126 17.55 26.13 -27.69
N HIS A 127 17.12 27.28 -28.20
CA HIS A 127 17.34 27.70 -29.58
C HIS A 127 18.12 29.02 -29.56
N ILE A 128 19.43 28.91 -29.35
CA ILE A 128 20.44 29.94 -29.66
C ILE A 128 21.61 29.21 -30.33
#